data_AF-A0A961MKU2-F1
#
_entry.id   AF-A0A961MKU2-F1
#
_cell.length_a   1.000
_cell.length_b   1.000
_cell.length_c   1.000
_cell.angle_alpha   90.00
_cell.angle_beta   90.00
_cell.angle_gamma   90.00
#
_symmetry.space_group_name_H-M   'P 1'
#
loop_
_entity.id
_entity.type
_entity.pdbx_description
1 polymer ?
#
loop_
_entity_poly.entity_id
_entity_poly.type
_entity_poly.pdbx_seq_one_letter_code
_entity_poly.pdbx_strand_id
1 'polypeptide(L)'
;MAAFFGALVAGAPLRAETDGLDRYFEELADPDYPGWARAESDIRRAWSRSGSPAMDLLLKRGEDALDGGDAQAAIEHLTALTDHAPDFAEGWNARATAYFLAGQYGPSLSDIARTLALEPRHWG
;
A
#
# COMPACT_ATOMS: atom_id res chain seq x y z
N MET A 1 -44.45 4.88 12.09
CA MET A 1 -43.19 4.87 11.32
C MET A 1 -42.05 5.08 12.30
N ALA A 2 -41.39 4.01 12.75
CA ALA A 2 -40.17 4.11 13.54
C ALA A 2 -39.00 4.05 12.55
N ALA A 3 -38.23 5.13 12.46
CA ALA A 3 -37.05 5.20 11.62
C ALA A 3 -35.89 4.48 12.32
N PHE A 4 -35.41 3.38 11.73
CA PHE A 4 -34.16 2.75 12.10
C PHE A 4 -33.01 3.61 11.55
N PHE A 5 -32.31 4.32 12.43
CA PHE A 5 -30.98 4.83 12.11
C PHE A 5 -30.03 3.64 12.10
N GLY A 6 -29.76 3.11 10.90
CA GLY A 6 -28.68 2.16 10.68
C GLY A 6 -27.36 2.85 11.00
N ALA A 7 -26.72 2.43 12.09
CA ALA A 7 -25.37 2.85 12.41
C ALA A 7 -24.45 2.45 11.26
N LEU A 8 -23.89 3.45 10.58
CA LEU A 8 -22.78 3.27 9.66
C LEU A 8 -21.62 2.74 10.52
N VAL A 9 -21.29 1.45 10.39
CA VAL A 9 -20.01 0.94 10.87
C VAL A 9 -18.97 1.56 9.96
N ALA A 10 -18.45 2.73 10.34
CA ALA A 10 -17.22 3.24 9.79
C ALA A 10 -16.15 2.21 10.15
N GLY A 11 -15.79 1.37 9.17
CA GLY A 11 -14.61 0.53 9.29
C GLY A 11 -13.46 1.44 9.66
N ALA A 12 -12.77 1.13 10.76
CA ALA A 12 -11.57 1.85 11.13
C ALA A 12 -10.64 1.90 9.89
N PRO A 13 -9.99 3.03 9.61
CA PRO A 13 -9.03 3.08 8.52
C PRO A 13 -8.04 1.94 8.75
N LEU A 14 -7.62 1.27 7.68
CA LEU A 14 -6.59 0.23 7.71
C LEU A 14 -5.23 0.89 8.04
N ARG A 15 -5.11 1.49 9.24
CA ARG A 15 -3.87 1.97 9.86
C ARG A 15 -2.94 0.82 10.27
N ALA A 16 -3.42 -0.41 10.16
CA ALA A 16 -2.68 -1.61 10.52
C ALA A 16 -1.33 -1.75 9.80
N GLU A 17 -1.18 -1.19 8.58
CA GLU A 17 0.09 -1.25 7.85
C GLU A 17 1.20 -0.38 8.48
N THR A 18 0.84 0.71 9.17
CA THR A 18 1.81 1.70 9.71
C THR A 18 1.85 1.76 11.23
N ASP A 19 0.88 1.13 11.91
CA ASP A 19 0.80 1.09 13.36
C ASP A 19 2.04 0.42 14.00
N GLY A 20 2.70 1.16 14.89
CA GLY A 20 3.84 0.65 15.67
C GLY A 20 5.15 0.53 14.91
N LEU A 21 5.27 1.14 13.72
CA LEU A 21 6.51 1.13 12.94
C LEU A 21 7.56 2.14 13.40
N ASP A 22 7.23 3.06 14.28
CA ASP A 22 8.14 4.17 14.67
C ASP A 22 9.52 3.69 15.09
N ARG A 23 9.60 2.62 15.90
CA ARG A 23 10.89 2.01 16.28
C ARG A 23 11.70 1.57 15.07
N TYR A 24 11.09 0.95 14.07
CA TYR A 24 11.81 0.49 12.89
C TYR A 24 12.27 1.66 12.02
N PHE A 25 11.48 2.74 11.93
CA PHE A 25 11.91 3.95 11.23
C PHE A 25 13.08 4.64 11.94
N GLU A 26 13.06 4.69 13.27
CA GLU A 26 14.19 5.20 14.07
C GLU A 26 15.44 4.35 13.85
N GLU A 27 15.30 3.01 13.90
CA GLU A 27 16.38 2.06 13.61
C GLU A 27 16.94 2.20 12.18
N LEU A 28 16.07 2.46 11.19
CA LEU A 28 16.47 2.63 9.79
C LEU A 28 17.11 4.00 9.52
N ALA A 29 16.74 5.03 10.29
CA ALA A 29 17.28 6.38 10.16
C ALA A 29 18.69 6.54 10.76
N ASP A 30 19.10 5.64 11.66
CA ASP A 30 20.43 5.63 12.26
C ASP A 30 21.46 4.98 11.30
N PRO A 31 22.41 5.75 10.74
CA PRO A 31 23.39 5.23 9.79
C PRO A 31 24.37 4.23 10.43
N ASP A 32 24.50 4.23 11.76
CA ASP A 32 25.40 3.34 12.49
C ASP A 32 24.69 2.08 13.01
N TYR A 33 23.37 1.95 12.82
CA TYR A 33 22.61 0.80 13.32
C TYR A 33 22.91 -0.46 12.48
N PRO A 34 23.51 -1.51 13.07
CA PRO A 34 23.87 -2.72 12.32
C PRO A 34 22.67 -3.51 11.80
N GLY A 35 21.50 -3.31 12.39
CA GLY A 35 20.26 -4.02 12.08
C GLY A 35 19.38 -3.35 11.02
N TRP A 36 19.87 -2.34 10.28
CA TRP A 36 19.07 -1.56 9.33
C TRP A 36 18.30 -2.43 8.33
N ALA A 37 18.92 -3.50 7.81
CA ALA A 37 18.30 -4.38 6.81
C ALA A 37 17.09 -5.14 7.39
N ARG A 38 17.15 -5.49 8.69
CA ARG A 38 16.00 -6.07 9.39
C ARG A 38 14.89 -5.03 9.53
N ALA A 39 15.22 -3.82 9.97
CA ALA A 39 14.25 -2.75 10.14
C ALA A 39 13.53 -2.42 8.82
N GLU A 40 14.27 -2.32 7.72
CA GLU A 40 13.69 -2.13 6.38
C GLU A 40 12.75 -3.29 6.00
N SER A 41 13.18 -4.54 6.21
CA SER A 41 12.36 -5.72 5.91
C SER A 41 11.09 -5.77 6.75
N ASP A 42 11.17 -5.41 8.04
CA ASP A 42 10.02 -5.38 8.94
C ASP A 42 9.01 -4.29 8.52
N ILE A 43 9.49 -3.11 8.06
CA ILE A 43 8.64 -2.05 7.51
C ILE A 43 7.96 -2.49 6.21
N ARG A 44 8.72 -2.99 5.23
CA ARG A 44 8.15 -3.46 3.95
C ARG A 44 7.11 -4.57 4.16
N ARG A 45 7.37 -5.48 5.10
CA ARG A 45 6.41 -6.54 5.46
C ARG A 45 5.15 -5.97 6.10
N ALA A 46 5.22 -4.85 6.81
CA ALA A 46 4.06 -4.22 7.39
C ALA A 46 3.23 -3.49 6.32
N TRP A 47 3.89 -2.76 5.42
CA TRP A 47 3.25 -2.16 4.25
C TRP A 47 2.59 -3.16 3.31
N SER A 48 3.09 -4.39 3.20
CA SER A 48 2.40 -5.41 2.39
C SER A 48 1.16 -6.04 3.05
N ARG A 49 0.81 -5.64 4.28
CA ARG A 49 -0.37 -6.15 5.00
C ARG A 49 -1.43 -5.07 5.15
N SER A 50 -2.47 -5.17 4.34
CA SER A 50 -3.65 -4.32 4.46
C SER A 50 -4.48 -4.61 5.71
N GLY A 51 -4.35 -5.81 6.31
CA GLY A 51 -5.26 -6.32 7.34
C GLY A 51 -6.47 -7.07 6.77
N SER A 52 -6.55 -7.24 5.45
CA SER A 52 -7.56 -8.04 4.75
C SER A 52 -6.89 -9.07 3.83
N PRO A 53 -7.05 -10.39 4.06
CA PRO A 53 -6.45 -11.41 3.20
C PRO A 53 -6.87 -11.29 1.72
N ALA A 54 -8.06 -10.76 1.45
CA ALA A 54 -8.53 -10.54 0.07
C ALA A 54 -7.76 -9.40 -0.62
N MET A 55 -7.44 -8.33 0.11
CA MET A 55 -6.69 -7.20 -0.42
C MET A 55 -5.20 -7.54 -0.56
N ASP A 56 -4.64 -8.26 0.41
CA ASP A 56 -3.27 -8.78 0.33
C ASP A 56 -3.10 -9.72 -0.89
N LEU A 57 -4.13 -10.50 -1.22
CA LEU A 57 -4.12 -11.32 -2.43
C LEU A 57 -4.15 -10.49 -3.73
N LEU A 58 -4.89 -9.38 -3.76
CA LEU A 58 -4.89 -8.48 -4.93
C LEU A 58 -3.53 -7.78 -5.10
N LEU A 59 -2.91 -7.35 -4.00
CA LEU A 59 -1.55 -6.81 -4.02
C LEU A 59 -0.58 -7.84 -4.60
N LYS A 60 -0.57 -9.06 -4.05
CA LYS A 60 0.29 -10.15 -4.53
C LYS A 60 0.11 -10.42 -6.03
N ARG A 61 -1.14 -10.46 -6.52
CA ARG A 61 -1.39 -10.70 -7.95
C ARG A 61 -0.90 -9.55 -8.83
N GLY A 62 -1.00 -8.31 -8.34
CA GLY A 62 -0.42 -7.14 -9.00
C GLY A 62 1.10 -7.24 -9.08
N GLU A 63 1.77 -7.58 -7.98
CA GLU A 63 3.22 -7.78 -7.91
C GLU A 63 3.68 -8.93 -8.81
N ASP A 64 3.02 -10.10 -8.76
CA ASP A 64 3.33 -11.25 -9.62
C ASP A 64 3.21 -10.86 -11.12
N ALA A 65 2.25 -10.02 -11.48
CA ALA A 65 2.08 -9.53 -12.85
C ALA A 65 3.19 -8.53 -13.26
N LEU A 66 3.61 -7.65 -12.35
CA LEU A 66 4.76 -6.76 -12.56
C LEU A 66 6.05 -7.55 -12.78
N ASP A 67 6.30 -8.56 -11.95
CA ASP A 67 7.45 -9.46 -12.08
C ASP A 67 7.43 -10.22 -13.41
N GLY A 68 6.22 -10.55 -13.91
CA GLY A 68 6.01 -11.14 -15.22
C GLY A 68 6.11 -10.16 -16.40
N GLY A 69 6.25 -8.85 -16.14
CA GLY A 69 6.26 -7.80 -17.16
C GLY A 69 4.89 -7.44 -17.73
N ASP A 70 3.80 -7.96 -17.15
CA ASP A 70 2.43 -7.66 -17.55
C ASP A 70 1.88 -6.47 -16.75
N ALA A 71 2.33 -5.27 -17.13
CA ALA A 71 1.91 -4.03 -16.49
C ALA A 71 0.39 -3.81 -16.58
N GLN A 72 -0.28 -4.31 -17.63
CA GLN A 72 -1.71 -4.13 -17.82
C GLN A 72 -2.51 -4.99 -16.83
N ALA A 73 -2.17 -6.27 -16.68
CA ALA A 73 -2.78 -7.14 -15.68
C ALA A 73 -2.52 -6.62 -14.24
N ALA A 74 -1.32 -6.08 -13.99
CA ALA A 74 -1.02 -5.44 -12.72
C ALA A 74 -1.96 -4.26 -12.42
N ILE A 75 -2.17 -3.35 -13.39
CA ILE A 75 -3.10 -2.22 -13.25
C ILE A 75 -4.51 -2.71 -12.89
N GLU A 76 -5.00 -3.78 -13.51
CA GLU A 76 -6.34 -4.32 -13.24
C GLU A 76 -6.49 -4.83 -11.81
N HIS A 77 -5.55 -5.67 -11.35
CA HIS A 77 -5.56 -6.18 -9.97
C HIS A 77 -5.42 -5.08 -8.92
N LEU A 78 -4.53 -4.11 -9.17
CA LEU A 78 -4.25 -3.02 -8.25
C LEU A 78 -5.33 -1.93 -8.28
N THR A 79 -6.08 -1.81 -9.38
CA THR A 79 -7.30 -1.00 -9.41
C THR A 79 -8.38 -1.59 -8.52
N ALA A 80 -8.65 -2.88 -8.63
CA ALA A 80 -9.57 -3.54 -7.72
C ALA A 80 -9.11 -3.42 -6.24
N LEU A 81 -7.81 -3.48 -5.98
CA LEU A 81 -7.25 -3.26 -4.64
C LEU A 81 -7.55 -1.85 -4.13
N THR A 82 -7.20 -0.83 -4.89
CA THR A 82 -7.37 0.57 -4.46
C THR A 82 -8.84 1.00 -4.38
N ASP A 83 -9.73 0.40 -5.17
CA ASP A 83 -11.18 0.61 -5.07
C ASP A 83 -11.76 0.05 -3.75
N HIS A 84 -11.21 -1.07 -3.26
CA HIS A 84 -11.70 -1.76 -2.06
C HIS A 84 -10.91 -1.43 -0.77
N ALA A 85 -9.68 -0.95 -0.90
CA ALA A 85 -8.80 -0.53 0.19
C ALA A 85 -8.18 0.85 -0.11
N PRO A 86 -8.98 1.93 -0.21
CA PRO A 86 -8.49 3.25 -0.63
C PRO A 86 -7.52 3.90 0.36
N ASP A 87 -7.43 3.40 1.59
CA ASP A 87 -6.53 3.88 2.64
C ASP A 87 -5.27 3.01 2.81
N PHE A 88 -5.03 2.05 1.92
CA PHE A 88 -3.86 1.17 1.92
C PHE A 88 -2.75 1.72 1.00
N ALA A 89 -1.69 2.30 1.57
CA ALA A 89 -0.70 3.06 0.81
C ALA A 89 0.05 2.20 -0.22
N GLU A 90 0.39 0.97 0.13
CA GLU A 90 1.13 0.05 -0.74
C GLU A 90 0.37 -0.28 -2.04
N GLY A 91 -0.96 -0.40 -1.98
CA GLY A 91 -1.78 -0.63 -3.17
C GLY A 91 -1.67 0.49 -4.20
N TRP A 92 -1.58 1.74 -3.73
CA TRP A 92 -1.34 2.90 -4.60
C TRP A 92 0.10 2.92 -5.13
N ASN A 93 1.11 2.60 -4.30
CA ASN A 93 2.50 2.55 -4.75
C ASN A 93 2.72 1.50 -5.85
N ALA A 94 2.21 0.28 -5.64
CA ALA A 94 2.30 -0.78 -6.61
C ALA A 94 1.61 -0.40 -7.94
N ARG A 95 0.43 0.25 -7.88
CA ARG A 95 -0.26 0.69 -9.11
C ARG A 95 0.48 1.82 -9.81
N ALA A 96 1.10 2.73 -9.04
CA ALA A 96 1.96 3.76 -9.60
C ALA A 96 3.12 3.16 -10.41
N THR A 97 3.74 2.10 -9.88
CA THR A 97 4.78 1.33 -10.59
C THR A 97 4.24 0.70 -11.87
N ALA A 98 3.05 0.07 -11.80
CA ALA A 98 2.41 -0.51 -12.97
C ALA A 98 2.12 0.53 -14.06
N TYR A 99 1.58 1.69 -13.69
CA TYR A 99 1.37 2.80 -14.61
C TYR A 99 2.68 3.33 -15.19
N PHE A 100 3.73 3.45 -14.39
CA PHE A 100 5.04 3.89 -14.86
C PHE A 100 5.60 2.94 -15.93
N LEU A 101 5.57 1.63 -15.67
CA LEU A 101 6.01 0.60 -16.63
C LEU A 101 5.15 0.59 -17.91
N ALA A 102 3.86 0.95 -17.80
CA ALA A 102 2.97 1.12 -18.94
C ALA A 102 3.15 2.48 -19.69
N GLY A 103 4.07 3.35 -19.25
CA GLY A 103 4.28 4.69 -19.81
C GLY A 103 3.20 5.72 -19.46
N GLN A 104 2.34 5.41 -18.49
CA GLN A 104 1.23 6.25 -18.03
C GLN A 104 1.68 7.13 -16.84
N TYR A 105 2.56 8.09 -17.12
CA TYR A 105 3.21 8.90 -16.07
C TYR A 105 2.25 9.80 -15.27
N GLY A 106 1.20 10.31 -15.89
CA GLY A 106 0.19 11.15 -15.20
C GLY A 106 -0.52 10.36 -14.08
N PRO A 107 -1.15 9.22 -14.40
CA PRO A 107 -1.72 8.32 -13.39
C PRO A 107 -0.70 7.85 -12.35
N SER A 108 0.52 7.49 -12.77
CA SER A 108 1.59 7.09 -11.85
C SER A 108 1.89 8.17 -10.79
N LEU A 109 2.08 9.42 -11.21
CA LEU A 109 2.33 10.53 -10.28
C LEU A 109 1.14 10.80 -9.35
N SER A 110 -0.09 10.61 -9.82
CA SER A 110 -1.29 10.73 -9.00
C SER A 110 -1.32 9.67 -7.90
N ASP A 111 -0.96 8.43 -8.23
CA ASP A 111 -0.93 7.33 -7.27
C ASP A 111 0.21 7.52 -6.25
N ILE A 112 1.41 7.98 -6.67
CA ILE A 112 2.48 8.34 -5.73
C ILE A 112 2.03 9.44 -4.76
N ALA A 113 1.33 10.47 -5.25
CA ALA A 113 0.81 11.53 -4.39
C ALA A 113 -0.17 10.98 -3.35
N ARG A 114 -0.97 9.97 -3.71
CA ARG A 114 -1.88 9.29 -2.79
C ARG A 114 -1.13 8.41 -1.78
N THR A 115 -0.11 7.66 -2.21
CA THR A 115 0.78 6.89 -1.32
C THR A 115 1.37 7.78 -0.23
N LEU A 116 2.00 8.90 -0.62
CA LEU A 116 2.66 9.80 0.33
C LEU A 116 1.68 10.60 1.20
N ALA A 117 0.43 10.78 0.76
CA ALA A 117 -0.61 11.35 1.58
C ALA A 117 -1.08 10.37 2.69
N LEU A 118 -0.98 9.06 2.46
CA LEU A 118 -1.35 8.01 3.41
C LEU A 118 -0.19 7.64 4.35
N GLU A 119 1.01 7.42 3.81
CA GLU A 119 2.24 7.18 4.58
C GLU A 119 3.36 8.10 4.05
N PRO A 120 3.60 9.26 4.69
CA PRO A 120 4.61 10.22 4.27
C PRO A 120 6.06 9.71 4.28
N ARG A 121 6.34 8.62 5.00
CA ARG A 121 7.65 7.96 5.07
C ARG A 121 7.76 6.79 4.08
N HIS A 122 6.77 6.60 3.19
CA HIS A 122 6.78 5.51 2.21
C HIS A 122 7.92 5.69 1.20
N TRP A 123 8.54 4.57 0.81
CA TRP A 123 9.56 4.53 -0.24
C TRP A 123 9.37 3.31 -1.15
N GLY A 124 9.71 3.48 -2.43
CA GLY A 124 9.50 2.47 -3.46
C GLY A 124 9.17 3.13 -4.79
#